data_AF-A0A946MUZ5-F1
#
_entry.id   AF-A0A946MUZ5-F1
#
_cell.length_a   1.000
_cell.length_b   1.000
_cell.length_c   1.000
_cell.angle_alpha   90.00
_cell.angle_beta   90.00
_cell.angle_gamma   90.00
#
_symmetry.space_group_name_H-M   'P 1'
#
loop_
_entity.id
_entity.type
_entity.pdbx_description
1 polymer ?
#
loop_
_entity_poly.entity_id
_entity_poly.type
_entity_poly.pdbx_seq_one_letter_code
_entity_poly.pdbx_strand_id
1 'polypeptide(L)'
;MAKRLFRLKWLNGWLLFALLAIFINSFMIMKLVTLDLASPQVISEMIQYSVRWAVPFIFLVTATSALFTLFPSDGSRWLLRNRRYVGLSFAVAMAWQGAFIFIVSSLHSEHYYGEIYLLRDELEGSSGYLFLSAMTLTSFGFFRRHLTPHQWTFLHRAGVFFLWAYPFSVYWWNVFYYQTQHWWDISLYCLGFSAFALRIFAWGHVAGPRSVHWAPQRIIGTGIILGALGLAASGHLWQPLVSTTLLSSAWSSELELWLPFWPFEPFIPLLVLAMGMWVRQGRESANEFEFAKAKMD
;
A
#
# COMPACT_ATOMS: atom_id res chain seq x y z
N MET A 1 -29.26 7.77 -10.79
CA MET A 1 -29.24 7.96 -9.32
C MET A 1 -27.82 8.22 -8.78
N ALA A 2 -26.81 7.39 -9.07
CA ALA A 2 -25.42 7.55 -8.58
C ALA A 2 -24.75 8.92 -8.90
N LYS A 3 -25.00 9.49 -10.10
CA LYS A 3 -24.48 10.83 -10.49
C LYS A 3 -24.86 11.95 -9.51
N ARG A 4 -26.03 11.85 -8.88
CA ARG A 4 -26.55 12.88 -7.97
C ARG A 4 -25.93 12.74 -6.57
N LEU A 5 -25.64 11.50 -6.14
CA LEU A 5 -25.00 11.18 -4.86
C LEU A 5 -23.59 11.77 -4.76
N PHE A 6 -22.71 11.50 -5.73
CA PHE A 6 -21.31 11.97 -5.70
C PHE A 6 -21.13 13.49 -5.88
N ARG A 7 -22.22 14.21 -6.18
CA ARG A 7 -22.24 15.68 -6.28
C ARG A 7 -22.74 16.36 -5.01
N LEU A 8 -23.24 15.61 -4.03
CA LEU A 8 -23.70 16.20 -2.77
C LEU A 8 -22.53 16.83 -2.01
N LYS A 9 -22.74 18.01 -1.42
CA LYS A 9 -21.68 18.82 -0.77
C LYS A 9 -20.97 18.07 0.37
N TRP A 10 -21.73 17.40 1.23
CA TRP A 10 -21.21 16.59 2.34
C TRP A 10 -20.35 15.39 1.94
N LEU A 11 -20.48 14.87 0.71
CA LEU A 11 -19.63 13.79 0.20
C LEU A 11 -18.39 14.31 -0.53
N ASN A 12 -18.04 15.59 -0.36
CA ASN A 12 -16.88 16.18 -1.02
C ASN A 12 -16.14 17.13 -0.09
N GLY A 13 -14.85 17.31 -0.35
CA GLY A 13 -14.10 18.35 0.33
C GLY A 13 -13.85 18.05 1.81
N TRP A 14 -13.78 19.12 2.59
CA TRP A 14 -13.61 19.08 4.05
C TRP A 14 -14.78 18.44 4.79
N LEU A 15 -16.01 18.49 4.25
CA LEU A 15 -17.16 17.83 4.88
C LEU A 15 -17.02 16.32 4.82
N LEU A 16 -16.56 15.77 3.69
CA LEU A 16 -16.26 14.34 3.60
C LEU A 16 -15.18 13.94 4.62
N PHE A 17 -14.12 14.74 4.71
CA PHE A 17 -13.08 14.50 5.71
C PHE A 17 -13.62 14.53 7.14
N ALA A 18 -14.45 15.51 7.49
CA ALA A 18 -15.05 15.60 8.82
C ALA A 18 -15.93 14.38 9.12
N LEU A 19 -16.75 13.92 8.16
CA LEU A 19 -17.57 12.71 8.33
C LEU A 19 -16.70 11.47 8.55
N LEU A 20 -15.65 11.28 7.74
CA LEU A 20 -14.72 10.15 7.89
C LEU A 20 -13.95 10.22 9.21
N ALA A 21 -13.53 11.41 9.63
CA ALA A 21 -12.86 11.61 10.91
C ALA A 21 -13.80 11.31 12.09
N ILE A 22 -15.04 11.82 12.07
CA ILE A 22 -16.05 11.50 13.11
C ILE A 22 -16.28 9.99 13.16
N PHE A 23 -16.43 9.35 12.00
CA PHE A 23 -16.59 7.90 11.90
C PHE A 23 -15.42 7.17 12.57
N ILE A 24 -14.17 7.44 12.18
CA ILE A 24 -12.98 6.82 12.78
C ILE A 24 -12.93 7.07 14.29
N ASN A 25 -13.07 8.33 14.72
CA ASN A 25 -13.00 8.68 16.14
C ASN A 25 -14.10 7.99 16.95
N SER A 26 -15.30 7.82 16.41
CA SER A 26 -16.40 7.16 17.11
C SER A 26 -16.06 5.70 17.44
N PHE A 27 -15.46 4.95 16.51
CA PHE A 27 -15.01 3.58 16.76
C PHE A 27 -13.86 3.52 17.77
N MET A 28 -12.89 4.44 17.67
CA MET A 28 -11.78 4.49 18.63
C MET A 28 -12.27 4.77 20.05
N ILE A 29 -13.13 5.77 20.24
CA ILE A 29 -13.68 6.14 21.54
C ILE A 29 -14.57 5.02 22.09
N MET A 30 -15.45 4.43 21.25
CA MET A 30 -16.32 3.34 21.68
C MET A 30 -15.50 2.16 22.21
N LYS A 31 -14.40 1.79 21.53
CA LYS A 31 -13.51 0.73 22.02
C LYS A 31 -12.79 1.17 23.29
N LEU A 32 -12.22 2.38 23.32
CA LEU A 32 -11.48 2.95 24.46
C LEU A 32 -12.29 2.97 25.77
N VAL A 33 -13.57 3.33 25.71
CA VAL A 33 -14.46 3.35 26.89
C VAL A 33 -14.69 1.96 27.51
N THR A 34 -14.44 0.91 26.74
CA THR A 34 -14.57 -0.49 27.20
C THR A 34 -13.24 -1.12 27.65
N LEU A 35 -12.13 -0.37 27.59
CA LEU A 35 -10.80 -0.90 27.93
C LEU A 35 -10.48 -0.71 29.40
N ASP A 36 -9.81 -1.72 29.97
CA ASP A 36 -9.04 -1.53 31.19
C ASP A 36 -7.66 -0.95 30.84
N LEU A 37 -7.51 0.35 31.05
CA LEU A 37 -6.27 1.09 30.79
C LEU A 37 -5.12 0.70 31.73
N ALA A 38 -5.36 -0.12 32.75
CA ALA A 38 -4.30 -0.65 33.62
C ALA A 38 -3.56 -1.83 32.98
N SER A 39 -4.12 -2.46 31.94
CA SER A 39 -3.49 -3.61 31.26
C SER A 39 -2.69 -3.17 30.02
N PRO A 40 -1.35 -3.36 30.00
CA PRO A 40 -0.51 -3.04 28.85
C PRO A 40 -0.92 -3.78 27.57
N GLN A 41 -1.35 -5.04 27.71
CA GLN A 41 -1.77 -5.89 26.59
C GLN A 41 -2.98 -5.29 25.88
N VAL A 42 -3.96 -4.79 26.64
CA VAL A 42 -5.18 -4.17 26.11
C VAL A 42 -4.88 -2.87 25.35
N ILE A 43 -3.88 -2.10 25.79
CA ILE A 43 -3.44 -0.89 25.06
C ILE A 43 -2.67 -1.28 23.79
N SER A 44 -1.87 -2.35 23.81
CA SER A 44 -1.18 -2.87 22.62
C SER A 44 -2.16 -3.35 21.54
N GLU A 45 -3.27 -4.00 21.93
CA GLU A 45 -4.35 -4.36 20.99
C GLU A 45 -4.93 -3.15 20.26
N MET A 46 -4.96 -1.97 20.90
CA MET A 46 -5.45 -0.74 20.28
C MET A 46 -4.56 -0.21 19.17
N ILE A 47 -3.27 -0.55 19.18
CA ILE A 47 -2.34 -0.23 18.08
C ILE A 47 -2.84 -0.95 16.82
N GLN A 48 -3.04 -2.27 16.88
CA GLN A 48 -3.53 -3.05 15.74
C GLN A 48 -4.95 -2.67 15.35
N TYR A 49 -5.83 -2.42 16.34
CA TYR A 49 -7.19 -1.97 16.08
C TYR A 49 -7.21 -0.67 15.28
N SER A 50 -6.36 0.30 15.65
CA SER A 50 -6.23 1.59 14.95
C SER A 50 -5.74 1.40 13.52
N VAL A 51 -4.74 0.54 13.32
CA VAL A 51 -4.20 0.20 11.99
C VAL A 51 -5.27 -0.42 11.10
N ARG A 52 -6.09 -1.35 11.60
CA ARG A 52 -7.16 -2.00 10.81
C ARG A 52 -8.15 -0.99 10.23
N TRP A 53 -8.42 0.11 10.94
CA TRP A 53 -9.25 1.20 10.43
C TRP A 53 -8.50 2.12 9.46
N ALA A 54 -7.19 2.30 9.61
CA ALA A 54 -6.36 3.11 8.72
C ALA A 54 -6.17 2.45 7.34
N VAL A 55 -5.87 1.14 7.32
CA VAL A 55 -5.40 0.40 6.15
C VAL A 55 -6.32 0.51 4.91
N PRO A 56 -7.66 0.42 5.02
CA PRO A 56 -8.54 0.61 3.87
C PRO A 56 -8.33 1.94 3.15
N PHE A 57 -8.03 3.02 3.89
CA PHE A 57 -7.84 4.35 3.30
C PHE A 57 -6.55 4.42 2.47
N ILE A 58 -5.43 3.91 2.96
CA ILE A 58 -4.17 3.94 2.19
C ILE A 58 -4.25 3.03 0.97
N PHE A 59 -4.88 1.86 1.09
CA PHE A 59 -5.10 0.97 -0.06
C PHE A 59 -5.98 1.62 -1.13
N LEU A 60 -7.05 2.30 -0.71
CA LEU A 60 -7.91 3.05 -1.63
C LEU A 60 -7.17 4.21 -2.30
N VAL A 61 -6.35 4.96 -1.56
CA VAL A 61 -5.49 6.04 -2.09
C VAL A 61 -4.50 5.51 -3.12
N THR A 62 -3.90 4.34 -2.87
CA THR A 62 -2.98 3.65 -3.79
C THR A 62 -3.69 3.23 -5.08
N ALA A 63 -4.90 2.67 -4.97
CA ALA A 63 -5.69 2.21 -6.11
C ALA A 63 -6.32 3.35 -6.93
N THR A 64 -6.50 4.53 -6.35
CA THR A 64 -7.32 5.63 -6.91
C THR A 64 -7.02 5.95 -8.39
N SER A 65 -5.75 6.17 -8.74
CA SER A 65 -5.39 6.52 -10.12
C SER A 65 -5.63 5.36 -11.09
N ALA A 66 -5.35 4.13 -10.65
CA ALA A 66 -5.54 2.94 -11.47
C ALA A 66 -7.03 2.64 -11.72
N LEU A 67 -7.87 2.80 -10.69
CA LEU A 67 -9.32 2.68 -10.80
C LEU A 67 -9.88 3.70 -11.80
N PHE A 68 -9.37 4.93 -11.81
CA PHE A 68 -9.79 5.94 -12.78
C PHE A 68 -9.38 5.59 -14.21
N THR A 69 -8.15 5.10 -14.41
CA THR A 69 -7.64 4.70 -15.73
C THR A 69 -8.36 3.47 -16.30
N LEU A 70 -8.55 2.42 -15.50
CA LEU A 70 -9.11 1.14 -15.95
C LEU A 70 -10.64 1.15 -15.98
N PHE A 71 -11.28 1.84 -15.03
CA PHE A 71 -12.73 1.85 -14.84
C PHE A 71 -13.26 3.28 -14.69
N PRO A 72 -13.20 4.10 -15.77
CA PRO A 72 -13.66 5.49 -15.72
C PRO A 72 -15.17 5.54 -15.43
N SER A 73 -15.52 5.98 -14.23
CA SER A 73 -16.89 6.03 -13.72
C SER A 73 -17.09 7.28 -12.86
N ASP A 74 -18.33 7.57 -12.47
CA ASP A 74 -18.59 8.68 -11.54
C ASP A 74 -17.93 8.44 -10.17
N GLY A 75 -17.84 7.18 -9.73
CA GLY A 75 -17.17 6.80 -8.48
C GLY A 75 -15.66 6.96 -8.54
N SER A 76 -14.99 6.49 -9.60
CA SER A 76 -13.55 6.65 -9.73
C SER A 76 -13.13 8.12 -9.93
N ARG A 77 -13.95 8.92 -10.61
CA ARG A 77 -13.80 10.39 -10.68
C ARG A 77 -13.99 11.07 -9.33
N TRP A 78 -15.01 10.67 -8.58
CA TRP A 78 -15.26 11.18 -7.24
C TRP A 78 -14.10 10.87 -6.29
N LEU A 79 -13.57 9.65 -6.34
CA LEU A 79 -12.44 9.24 -5.53
C LEU A 79 -11.17 10.01 -5.90
N LEU A 80 -10.91 10.18 -7.20
CA LEU A 80 -9.77 10.98 -7.67
C LEU A 80 -9.84 12.44 -7.17
N ARG A 81 -11.02 13.06 -7.22
CA ARG A 81 -11.24 14.42 -6.70
C ARG A 81 -11.06 14.51 -5.18
N ASN A 82 -11.44 13.47 -4.44
CA ASN A 82 -11.39 13.44 -2.98
C ASN A 82 -10.17 12.73 -2.39
N ARG A 83 -9.22 12.27 -3.22
CA ARG A 83 -8.03 11.50 -2.82
C ARG A 83 -7.29 12.13 -1.64
N ARG A 84 -7.16 13.47 -1.63
CA ARG A 84 -6.56 14.23 -0.53
C ARG A 84 -7.27 13.97 0.81
N TYR A 85 -8.60 14.02 0.84
CA TYR A 85 -9.40 13.87 2.04
C TYR A 85 -9.43 12.42 2.53
N VAL A 86 -9.42 11.45 1.60
CA VAL A 86 -9.23 10.03 1.94
C VAL A 86 -7.85 9.80 2.57
N GLY A 87 -6.79 10.37 2.01
CA GLY A 87 -5.44 10.31 2.58
C GLY A 87 -5.30 11.02 3.94
N LEU A 88 -5.99 12.14 4.16
CA LEU A 88 -6.04 12.78 5.48
C LEU A 88 -6.80 11.93 6.50
N SER A 89 -7.81 11.16 6.07
CA SER A 89 -8.54 10.24 6.95
C SER A 89 -7.65 9.07 7.40
N PHE A 90 -6.78 8.57 6.51
CA PHE A 90 -5.69 7.66 6.88
C PHE A 90 -4.82 8.27 7.99
N ALA A 91 -4.39 9.53 7.82
CA ALA A 91 -3.56 10.21 8.82
C ALA A 91 -4.26 10.35 10.20
N VAL A 92 -5.57 10.58 10.23
CA VAL A 92 -6.36 10.61 11.48
C VAL A 92 -6.35 9.25 12.18
N ALA A 93 -6.54 8.15 11.46
CA ALA A 93 -6.50 6.81 12.03
C ALA A 93 -5.08 6.44 12.54
N MET A 94 -4.05 6.82 11.79
CA MET A 94 -2.65 6.62 12.20
C MET A 94 -2.25 7.49 13.39
N ALA A 95 -2.85 8.67 13.57
CA ALA A 95 -2.61 9.50 14.76
C ALA A 95 -3.07 8.80 16.05
N TRP A 96 -4.18 8.05 16.00
CA TRP A 96 -4.59 7.18 17.11
C TRP A 96 -3.59 6.08 17.39
N GLN A 97 -3.11 5.40 16.35
CA GLN A 97 -2.05 4.40 16.50
C GLN A 97 -0.81 5.00 17.17
N GLY A 98 -0.34 6.15 16.68
CA GLY A 98 0.82 6.84 17.24
C GLY A 98 0.62 7.26 18.69
N ALA A 99 -0.59 7.69 19.05
CA ALA A 99 -0.95 8.00 20.43
C ALA A 99 -0.88 6.74 21.32
N PHE A 100 -1.41 5.59 20.87
CA PHE A 100 -1.33 4.35 21.64
C PHE A 100 0.11 3.84 21.78
N ILE A 101 0.92 3.91 20.73
CA ILE A 101 2.36 3.60 20.81
C ILE A 101 3.03 4.49 21.86
N PHE A 102 2.78 5.80 21.83
CA PHE A 102 3.33 6.75 22.79
C PHE A 102 2.88 6.47 24.24
N ILE A 103 1.61 6.13 24.43
CA ILE A 103 1.05 5.78 25.74
C ILE A 103 1.73 4.51 26.29
N VAL A 104 1.82 3.45 25.50
CA VAL A 104 2.46 2.19 25.93
C VAL A 104 3.95 2.40 26.21
N SER A 105 4.67 3.11 25.33
CA SER A 105 6.10 3.36 25.52
C SER A 105 6.40 4.23 26.73
N SER A 106 5.51 5.18 27.07
CA SER A 106 5.69 6.08 28.22
C SER A 106 5.25 5.48 29.55
N LEU A 107 4.10 4.78 29.58
CA LEU A 107 3.51 4.26 30.82
C LEU A 107 3.93 2.82 31.12
N HIS A 108 4.31 2.04 30.11
CA HIS A 108 4.62 0.62 30.20
C HIS A 108 5.88 0.28 29.39
N SER A 109 6.95 1.05 29.60
CA SER A 109 8.21 0.94 28.85
C SER A 109 8.82 -0.46 28.88
N GLU A 110 8.80 -1.15 30.04
CA GLU A 110 9.30 -2.53 30.16
C GLU A 110 8.56 -3.50 29.23
N HIS A 111 7.23 -3.39 29.15
CA HIS A 111 6.42 -4.21 28.24
C HIS A 111 6.63 -3.80 26.77
N TYR A 112 6.75 -2.50 26.48
CA TYR A 112 7.05 -2.02 25.12
C TYR A 112 8.37 -2.58 24.59
N TYR A 113 9.46 -2.42 25.34
CA TYR A 113 10.79 -2.88 24.92
C TYR A 113 10.96 -4.40 24.99
N GLY A 114 10.19 -5.09 25.84
CA GLY A 114 10.25 -6.54 25.98
C GLY A 114 9.43 -7.34 24.96
N GLU A 115 8.25 -6.83 24.56
CA GLU A 115 7.27 -7.61 23.78
C GLU A 115 6.87 -6.98 22.44
N ILE A 116 7.02 -5.67 22.27
CA ILE A 116 6.52 -4.93 21.08
C ILE A 116 7.68 -4.43 20.22
N TYR A 117 8.79 -4.04 20.85
CA TYR A 117 9.92 -3.43 20.17
C TYR A 117 10.73 -4.45 19.38
N LEU A 118 10.73 -4.30 18.07
CA LEU A 118 11.67 -4.91 17.14
C LEU A 118 12.37 -3.78 16.39
N LEU A 119 13.71 -3.77 16.37
CA LEU A 119 14.49 -2.70 15.75
C LEU A 119 14.08 -2.45 14.29
N ARG A 120 13.83 -3.53 13.54
CA ARG A 120 13.34 -3.47 12.17
C ARG A 120 11.97 -2.79 12.07
N ASP A 121 11.03 -3.18 12.91
CA ASP A 121 9.67 -2.63 12.91
C ASP A 121 9.69 -1.15 13.34
N GLU A 122 10.61 -0.76 14.22
CA GLU A 122 10.83 0.63 14.60
C GLU A 122 11.40 1.46 13.44
N LEU A 123 12.37 0.94 12.68
CA LEU A 123 12.91 1.62 11.50
C LEU A 123 11.83 1.80 10.42
N GLU A 124 11.01 0.77 10.19
CA GLU A 124 9.88 0.82 9.27
C GLU A 124 8.80 1.81 9.75
N GLY A 125 8.44 1.74 11.04
CA GLY A 125 7.44 2.60 11.67
C GLY A 125 7.85 4.07 11.71
N SER A 126 9.07 4.37 12.17
CA SER A 126 9.63 5.73 12.20
C SER A 126 9.70 6.35 10.80
N SER A 127 10.19 5.60 9.81
CA SER A 127 10.20 6.04 8.40
C SER A 127 8.78 6.32 7.89
N GLY A 128 7.83 5.46 8.25
CA GLY A 128 6.41 5.64 7.92
C GLY A 128 5.84 6.93 8.50
N TYR A 129 6.08 7.22 9.77
CA TYR A 129 5.62 8.46 10.42
C TYR A 129 6.28 9.72 9.85
N LEU A 130 7.54 9.65 9.41
CA LEU A 130 8.20 10.76 8.70
C LEU A 130 7.50 11.06 7.37
N PHE A 131 7.26 10.05 6.54
CA PHE A 131 6.51 10.21 5.29
C PHE A 131 5.09 10.72 5.54
N LEU A 132 4.38 10.11 6.48
CA LEU A 132 3.01 10.49 6.83
C LEU A 132 2.93 11.94 7.30
N SER A 133 3.83 12.36 8.19
CA SER A 133 3.85 13.73 8.72
C SER A 133 4.14 14.74 7.61
N ALA A 134 5.18 14.48 6.80
CA ALA A 134 5.53 15.35 5.67
C ALA A 134 4.39 15.45 4.64
N MET A 135 3.76 14.34 4.29
CA MET A 135 2.62 14.32 3.37
C MET A 135 1.39 15.01 3.95
N THR A 136 1.13 14.85 5.25
CA THR A 136 0.00 15.49 5.95
C THR A 136 0.18 17.00 5.97
N LEU A 137 1.34 17.49 6.39
CA LEU A 137 1.65 18.93 6.38
C LEU A 137 1.53 19.52 4.98
N THR A 138 2.17 18.88 3.99
CA THR A 138 2.16 19.34 2.60
C THR A 138 0.84 19.12 1.85
N SER A 139 -0.16 18.52 2.52
CA SER A 139 -1.54 18.50 2.02
C SER A 139 -2.23 19.84 2.22
N PHE A 140 -1.75 20.71 3.11
CA PHE A 140 -2.28 22.07 3.31
C PHE A 140 -1.56 23.08 2.42
N GLY A 141 -2.30 24.05 1.88
CA GLY A 141 -1.78 25.04 0.93
C GLY A 141 -0.57 25.83 1.47
N PHE A 142 -0.58 26.13 2.77
CA PHE A 142 0.48 26.87 3.46
C PHE A 142 1.85 26.17 3.39
N PHE A 143 1.89 24.85 3.55
CA PHE A 143 3.15 24.08 3.44
C PHE A 143 3.43 23.67 2.00
N ARG A 144 2.38 23.34 1.23
CA ARG A 144 2.48 22.95 -0.18
C ARG A 144 3.26 23.95 -1.03
N ARG A 145 3.14 25.24 -0.73
CA ARG A 145 3.80 26.34 -1.47
C ARG A 145 5.33 26.36 -1.35
N HIS A 146 5.91 25.67 -0.36
CA HIS A 146 7.35 25.56 -0.18
C HIS A 146 8.00 24.45 -1.02
N LEU A 147 7.21 23.65 -1.73
CA LEU A 147 7.70 22.54 -2.55
C LEU A 147 7.42 22.78 -4.03
N THR A 148 8.39 22.45 -4.88
CA THR A 148 8.16 22.41 -6.32
C THR A 148 7.15 21.31 -6.68
N PRO A 149 6.48 21.38 -7.85
CA PRO A 149 5.60 20.32 -8.32
C PRO A 149 6.26 18.93 -8.36
N HIS A 150 7.53 18.87 -8.76
CA HIS A 150 8.31 17.63 -8.80
C HIS A 150 8.59 17.06 -7.41
N GLN A 151 9.07 17.89 -6.47
CA GLN A 151 9.34 17.47 -5.09
C GLN A 151 8.09 16.94 -4.40
N TRP A 152 6.98 17.66 -4.54
CA TRP A 152 5.71 17.22 -3.95
C TRP A 152 5.21 15.91 -4.56
N THR A 153 5.31 15.77 -5.88
CA THR A 153 4.91 14.54 -6.58
C THR A 153 5.79 13.35 -6.15
N PHE A 154 7.10 13.56 -6.04
CA PHE A 154 8.02 12.54 -5.55
C PHE A 154 7.68 12.14 -4.11
N LEU A 155 7.56 13.10 -3.19
CA LEU A 155 7.22 12.87 -1.79
C LEU A 155 5.92 12.07 -1.64
N HIS A 156 4.84 12.52 -2.28
CA HIS A 156 3.53 11.86 -2.18
C HIS A 156 3.49 10.51 -2.90
N ARG A 157 4.29 10.31 -3.95
CA ARG A 157 4.37 9.00 -4.63
C ARG A 157 5.17 8.00 -3.81
N ALA A 158 6.35 8.39 -3.34
CA ALA A 158 7.21 7.56 -2.50
C ALA A 158 6.48 7.20 -1.20
N GLY A 159 5.92 8.20 -0.51
CA GLY A 159 5.21 7.98 0.75
C GLY A 159 3.96 7.11 0.60
N VAL A 160 3.17 7.26 -0.47
CA VAL A 160 2.03 6.34 -0.71
C VAL A 160 2.48 4.90 -0.91
N PHE A 161 3.59 4.66 -1.64
CA PHE A 161 4.09 3.30 -1.82
C PHE A 161 4.67 2.73 -0.54
N PHE A 162 5.43 3.51 0.22
CA PHE A 162 5.98 3.09 1.50
C PHE A 162 4.86 2.75 2.51
N LEU A 163 3.89 3.65 2.67
CA LEU A 163 2.76 3.49 3.60
C LEU A 163 1.77 2.40 3.17
N TRP A 164 1.73 2.04 1.88
CA TRP A 164 1.01 0.87 1.40
C TRP A 164 1.78 -0.43 1.65
N ALA A 165 3.10 -0.42 1.41
CA ALA A 165 3.96 -1.60 1.48
C ALA A 165 3.99 -2.21 2.88
N TYR A 166 4.01 -1.35 3.91
CA TYR A 166 4.04 -1.79 5.31
C TYR A 166 2.83 -2.67 5.70
N PRO A 167 1.59 -2.16 5.69
CA PRO A 167 0.44 -2.99 6.05
C PRO A 167 0.22 -4.14 5.06
N PHE A 168 0.53 -3.97 3.77
CA PHE A 168 0.46 -5.09 2.82
C PHE A 168 1.38 -6.25 3.23
N SER A 169 2.63 -5.95 3.60
CA SER A 169 3.58 -6.93 4.12
C SER A 169 3.05 -7.61 5.38
N VAL A 170 2.58 -6.84 6.36
CA VAL A 170 2.01 -7.36 7.62
C VAL A 170 0.88 -8.34 7.37
N TYR A 171 -0.12 -7.99 6.53
CA TYR A 171 -1.23 -8.90 6.26
C TYR A 171 -0.83 -10.12 5.44
N TRP A 172 0.20 -10.01 4.59
CA TRP A 172 0.75 -11.18 3.90
C TRP A 172 1.37 -12.18 4.89
N TRP A 173 2.18 -11.71 5.85
CA TRP A 173 2.76 -12.54 6.90
C TRP A 173 1.69 -13.16 7.79
N ASN A 174 0.66 -12.39 8.17
CA ASN A 174 -0.48 -12.91 8.94
C ASN A 174 -1.17 -14.08 8.22
N VAL A 175 -1.44 -13.93 6.92
CA VAL A 175 -2.16 -14.95 6.14
C VAL A 175 -1.31 -16.19 5.86
N PHE A 176 -0.03 -16.03 5.49
CA PHE A 176 0.76 -17.13 4.95
C PHE A 176 1.79 -17.74 5.91
N TYR A 177 2.34 -16.95 6.83
CA TYR A 177 3.34 -17.42 7.79
C TYR A 177 2.72 -17.74 9.13
N TYR A 178 2.06 -16.76 9.76
CA TYR A 178 1.37 -16.97 11.04
C TYR A 178 0.05 -17.73 10.89
N GLN A 179 -0.51 -17.77 9.68
CA GLN A 179 -1.75 -18.45 9.34
C GLN A 179 -2.92 -18.08 10.27
N THR A 180 -3.04 -16.79 10.57
CA THR A 180 -4.10 -16.23 11.41
C THR A 180 -5.46 -16.53 10.79
N GLN A 181 -6.38 -17.08 11.59
CA GLN A 181 -7.70 -17.55 11.12
C GLN A 181 -8.75 -16.43 11.02
N HIS A 182 -8.33 -15.17 11.03
CA HIS A 182 -9.28 -14.06 11.00
C HIS A 182 -9.63 -13.65 9.57
N TRP A 183 -10.93 -13.56 9.29
CA TRP A 183 -11.44 -13.18 7.96
C TRP A 183 -10.98 -11.79 7.52
N TRP A 184 -10.71 -10.87 8.46
CA TRP A 184 -10.24 -9.53 8.15
C TRP A 184 -8.80 -9.51 7.64
N ASP A 185 -7.92 -10.41 8.10
CA ASP A 185 -6.53 -10.46 7.63
C ASP A 185 -6.48 -10.86 6.16
N ILE A 186 -7.27 -11.87 5.78
CA ILE A 186 -7.45 -12.28 4.38
C ILE A 186 -8.04 -11.13 3.55
N SER A 187 -9.07 -10.46 4.09
CA SER A 187 -9.74 -9.36 3.38
C SER A 187 -8.79 -8.19 3.12
N LEU A 188 -8.00 -7.78 4.13
CA LEU A 188 -7.06 -6.68 4.02
C LEU A 188 -5.87 -7.07 3.13
N TYR A 189 -5.37 -8.30 3.21
CA TYR A 189 -4.40 -8.82 2.26
C TYR A 189 -4.90 -8.71 0.81
N CYS A 190 -6.09 -9.25 0.52
CA CYS A 190 -6.69 -9.21 -0.81
C CYS A 190 -6.89 -7.78 -1.32
N LEU A 191 -7.34 -6.86 -0.46
CA LEU A 191 -7.47 -5.44 -0.80
C LEU A 191 -6.13 -4.78 -1.11
N GLY A 192 -5.09 -5.06 -0.31
CA GLY A 192 -3.74 -4.54 -0.50
C GLY A 192 -3.12 -5.02 -1.80
N PHE A 193 -3.21 -6.33 -2.08
CA PHE A 193 -2.75 -6.93 -3.32
C PHE A 193 -3.49 -6.34 -4.53
N SER A 194 -4.82 -6.28 -4.46
CA SER A 194 -5.66 -5.74 -5.54
C SER A 194 -5.34 -4.27 -5.83
N ALA A 195 -5.11 -3.46 -4.80
CA ALA A 195 -4.79 -2.04 -4.95
C ALA A 195 -3.55 -1.82 -5.81
N PHE A 196 -2.50 -2.62 -5.62
CA PHE A 196 -1.27 -2.51 -6.40
C PHE A 196 -1.32 -3.27 -7.73
N ALA A 197 -1.96 -4.43 -7.77
CA ALA A 197 -2.21 -5.17 -9.02
C ALA A 197 -2.96 -4.30 -10.04
N LEU A 198 -3.98 -3.55 -9.60
CA LEU A 198 -4.67 -2.57 -10.45
C LEU A 198 -3.71 -1.53 -11.03
N ARG A 199 -2.70 -1.07 -10.27
CA ARG A 199 -1.69 -0.14 -10.80
C ARG A 199 -0.82 -0.79 -11.87
N ILE A 200 -0.44 -2.05 -11.70
CA ILE A 200 0.34 -2.81 -12.68
C ILE A 200 -0.48 -2.98 -13.97
N PHE A 201 -1.76 -3.34 -13.87
CA PHE A 201 -2.66 -3.42 -15.04
C PHE A 201 -2.89 -2.06 -15.70
N ALA A 202 -3.10 -1.00 -14.92
CA ALA A 202 -3.27 0.36 -15.44
C ALA A 202 -2.01 0.85 -16.17
N TRP A 203 -0.82 0.55 -15.65
CA TRP A 203 0.44 0.82 -16.32
C TRP A 203 0.49 0.13 -17.70
N GLY A 204 0.14 -1.15 -17.75
CA GLY A 204 0.10 -1.88 -19.03
C GLY A 204 -1.00 -1.45 -19.99
N HIS A 205 -2.06 -0.78 -19.52
CA HIS A 205 -3.08 -0.19 -20.37
C HIS A 205 -2.65 1.16 -20.99
N VAL A 206 -1.83 1.95 -20.28
CA VAL A 206 -1.41 3.30 -20.71
C VAL A 206 -0.15 3.26 -21.59
N ALA A 207 0.70 2.25 -21.42
CA ALA A 207 2.07 2.25 -21.94
C ALA A 207 2.23 1.91 -23.45
N GLY A 208 1.18 1.78 -24.28
CA GLY A 208 1.41 1.75 -25.73
C GLY A 208 0.20 1.43 -26.62
N PRO A 209 0.25 1.81 -27.92
CA PRO A 209 -0.72 1.33 -28.91
C PRO A 209 -0.66 -0.20 -29.00
N ARG A 210 -1.81 -0.84 -29.26
CA ARG A 210 -1.88 -2.29 -29.47
C ARG A 210 -1.00 -2.65 -30.66
N SER A 211 0.23 -3.09 -30.44
CA SER A 211 1.02 -3.68 -31.52
C SER A 211 0.31 -4.97 -31.99
N VAL A 212 0.39 -5.24 -33.29
CA VAL A 212 -0.09 -6.49 -33.88
C VAL A 212 0.89 -7.59 -33.45
N HIS A 213 0.72 -8.08 -32.23
CA HIS A 213 1.60 -9.09 -31.65
C HIS A 213 1.56 -10.42 -32.40
N TRP A 214 2.67 -11.15 -32.30
CA TRP A 214 2.70 -12.60 -32.50
C TRP A 214 2.00 -13.28 -31.32
N ALA A 215 1.08 -14.21 -31.59
CA ALA A 215 0.32 -14.94 -30.59
C ALA A 215 1.14 -15.51 -29.39
N PRO A 216 2.40 -15.99 -29.55
CA PRO A 216 3.15 -16.61 -28.45
C PRO A 216 3.47 -15.68 -27.27
N GLN A 217 3.87 -14.43 -27.50
CA GLN A 217 4.27 -13.51 -26.42
C GLN A 217 3.09 -13.14 -25.51
N ARG A 218 1.91 -12.97 -26.10
CA ARG A 218 0.68 -12.75 -25.34
C ARG A 218 0.30 -13.95 -24.49
N ILE A 219 0.48 -15.16 -25.02
CA ILE A 219 0.23 -16.42 -24.29
C ILE A 219 1.22 -16.54 -23.13
N ILE A 220 2.51 -16.35 -23.37
CA ILE A 220 3.56 -16.41 -22.33
C ILE A 220 3.30 -15.38 -21.24
N GLY A 221 3.10 -14.11 -21.60
CA GLY A 221 2.82 -13.06 -20.62
C GLY A 221 1.56 -13.32 -19.80
N THR A 222 0.51 -13.85 -20.42
CA THR A 222 -0.71 -14.28 -19.71
C THR A 222 -0.45 -15.45 -18.78
N GLY A 223 0.36 -16.43 -19.20
CA GLY A 223 0.80 -17.53 -18.34
C GLY A 223 1.56 -17.06 -17.11
N ILE A 224 2.48 -16.10 -17.26
CA ILE A 224 3.21 -15.49 -16.14
C ILE A 224 2.25 -14.76 -15.19
N ILE A 225 1.27 -14.02 -15.72
CA ILE A 225 0.24 -13.35 -14.90
C ILE A 225 -0.57 -14.37 -14.09
N LEU A 226 -1.02 -15.47 -14.70
CA LEU A 226 -1.75 -16.52 -14.01
C LEU A 226 -0.88 -17.20 -12.94
N GLY A 227 0.39 -17.46 -13.24
CA GLY A 227 1.36 -17.96 -12.27
C GLY A 227 1.57 -17.00 -11.09
N ALA A 228 1.64 -15.69 -11.34
CA ALA A 228 1.73 -14.68 -10.30
C ALA A 228 0.52 -14.66 -9.36
N LEU A 229 -0.70 -14.85 -9.90
CA LEU A 229 -1.91 -14.98 -9.09
C LEU A 229 -1.89 -16.27 -8.27
N GLY A 230 -1.38 -17.37 -8.83
CA GLY A 230 -1.14 -18.61 -8.11
C GLY A 230 -0.18 -18.40 -6.93
N LEU A 231 0.97 -17.76 -7.17
CA LEU A 231 1.94 -17.42 -6.12
C LEU A 231 1.34 -16.53 -5.03
N ALA A 232 0.52 -15.54 -5.42
CA ALA A 232 -0.17 -14.66 -4.48
C ALA A 232 -1.12 -15.44 -3.56
N ALA A 233 -1.79 -16.48 -4.07
CA ALA A 233 -2.72 -17.29 -3.30
C ALA A 233 -2.05 -18.40 -2.46
N SER A 234 -0.78 -18.71 -2.70
CA SER A 234 -0.11 -19.88 -2.14
C SER A 234 1.18 -19.56 -1.38
N GLY A 235 1.29 -18.37 -0.78
CA GLY A 235 2.46 -17.90 -0.02
C GLY A 235 3.11 -18.97 0.86
N HIS A 236 2.30 -19.66 1.67
CA HIS A 236 2.75 -20.71 2.60
C HIS A 236 3.51 -21.88 1.94
N LEU A 237 3.27 -22.16 0.66
CA LEU A 237 3.93 -23.27 -0.05
C LEU A 237 5.36 -22.95 -0.47
N TRP A 238 5.64 -21.69 -0.83
CA TRP A 238 6.93 -21.28 -1.39
C TRP A 238 7.75 -20.41 -0.43
N GLN A 239 7.12 -19.77 0.56
CA GLN A 239 7.78 -18.91 1.54
C GLN A 239 8.97 -19.59 2.24
N PRO A 240 8.87 -20.84 2.75
CA PRO A 240 9.98 -21.47 3.45
C PRO A 240 11.21 -21.69 2.55
N LEU A 241 10.98 -22.02 1.27
CA LEU A 241 12.04 -22.20 0.29
C LEU A 241 12.73 -20.87 -0.04
N VAL A 242 11.93 -19.82 -0.24
CA VAL A 242 12.47 -18.49 -0.55
C VAL A 242 13.26 -17.94 0.63
N SER A 243 12.73 -18.05 1.84
CA SER A 243 13.38 -17.58 3.06
C SER A 243 14.71 -18.29 3.30
N THR A 244 14.74 -19.63 3.23
CA THR A 244 15.99 -20.39 3.39
C THR A 244 17.01 -20.07 2.31
N THR A 245 16.58 -19.81 1.08
CA THR A 245 17.49 -19.45 -0.02
C THR A 245 18.05 -18.05 0.15
N LEU A 246 17.18 -17.04 0.34
CA LEU A 246 17.57 -15.64 0.41
C LEU A 246 18.36 -15.32 1.67
N LEU A 247 18.03 -15.93 2.81
CA LEU A 247 18.69 -15.69 4.10
C LEU A 247 19.84 -16.67 4.37
N SER A 248 20.18 -17.56 3.44
CA SER A 248 21.30 -18.53 3.59
C SER A 248 22.66 -17.87 3.79
N SER A 249 22.83 -16.66 3.25
CA SER A 249 24.09 -15.92 3.28
C SER A 249 24.11 -14.90 4.41
N ALA A 250 25.25 -14.79 5.10
CA ALA A 250 25.39 -13.91 6.28
C ALA A 250 25.08 -12.43 5.97
N TRP A 251 25.50 -11.92 4.81
CA TRP A 251 25.21 -10.54 4.43
C TRP A 251 23.70 -10.29 4.28
N SER A 252 22.94 -11.29 3.84
CA SER A 252 21.50 -11.16 3.62
C SER A 252 20.71 -11.31 4.92
N SER A 253 21.12 -12.23 5.80
CA SER A 253 20.52 -12.34 7.13
C SER A 253 20.81 -11.11 7.99
N GLU A 254 22.00 -10.50 7.85
CA GLU A 254 22.30 -9.21 8.49
C GLU A 254 21.40 -8.09 7.97
N LEU A 255 21.13 -8.03 6.66
CA LEU A 255 20.23 -7.03 6.08
C LEU A 255 18.80 -7.13 6.63
N GLU A 256 18.34 -8.32 7.01
CA GLU A 256 17.01 -8.51 7.60
C GLU A 256 16.79 -7.64 8.85
N LEU A 257 17.87 -7.33 9.58
CA LEU A 257 17.82 -6.52 10.79
C LEU A 257 17.65 -5.02 10.51
N TRP A 258 18.08 -4.55 9.34
CA TRP A 258 18.24 -3.11 9.06
C TRP A 258 17.44 -2.61 7.85
N LEU A 259 17.17 -3.47 6.87
CA LEU A 259 16.56 -3.09 5.61
C LEU A 259 15.05 -3.33 5.66
N PRO A 260 14.22 -2.26 5.59
CA PRO A 260 12.77 -2.38 5.51
C PRO A 260 12.33 -3.41 4.48
N PHE A 261 11.43 -4.30 4.91
CA PHE A 261 10.79 -5.31 4.07
C PHE A 261 11.72 -6.39 3.49
N TRP A 262 13.03 -6.40 3.75
CA TRP A 262 13.92 -7.48 3.30
C TRP A 262 13.46 -8.84 3.87
N PRO A 263 13.44 -9.93 3.10
CA PRO A 263 13.94 -10.11 1.72
C PRO A 263 12.88 -9.91 0.61
N PHE A 264 11.89 -9.06 0.86
CA PHE A 264 10.81 -8.68 -0.05
C PHE A 264 9.89 -9.83 -0.47
N GLU A 265 9.82 -10.90 0.32
CA GLU A 265 8.96 -12.06 0.11
C GLU A 265 7.51 -11.71 -0.23
N PRO A 266 6.79 -10.85 0.54
CA PRO A 266 5.41 -10.47 0.23
C PRO A 266 5.21 -9.86 -1.16
N PHE A 267 6.26 -9.27 -1.73
CA PHE A 267 6.20 -8.50 -2.98
C PHE A 267 6.52 -9.35 -4.21
N ILE A 268 7.07 -10.56 -4.05
CA ILE A 268 7.43 -11.46 -5.15
C ILE A 268 6.26 -11.66 -6.14
N PRO A 269 5.03 -11.99 -5.70
CA PRO A 269 3.91 -12.16 -6.64
C PRO A 269 3.61 -10.91 -7.45
N LEU A 270 3.76 -9.71 -6.88
CA LEU A 270 3.56 -8.44 -7.59
C LEU A 270 4.68 -8.16 -8.59
N LEU A 271 5.92 -8.53 -8.29
CA LEU A 271 7.05 -8.42 -9.23
C LEU A 271 6.85 -9.36 -10.43
N VAL A 272 6.44 -10.61 -10.19
CA VAL A 272 6.12 -11.57 -11.25
C VAL A 272 4.92 -11.10 -12.07
N LEU A 273 3.90 -10.52 -11.43
CA LEU A 273 2.75 -9.92 -12.11
C LEU A 273 3.17 -8.77 -13.05
N ALA A 274 4.04 -7.89 -12.57
CA ALA A 274 4.60 -6.79 -13.37
C ALA A 274 5.42 -7.31 -14.56
N MET A 275 6.24 -8.34 -14.34
CA MET A 275 7.01 -9.01 -15.40
C MET A 275 6.08 -9.61 -16.47
N GLY A 276 5.04 -10.34 -16.06
CA GLY A 276 4.06 -10.92 -16.99
C GLY A 276 3.32 -9.86 -17.80
N MET A 277 2.95 -8.74 -17.16
CA MET A 277 2.36 -7.60 -17.84
C MET A 277 3.33 -6.92 -18.81
N TRP A 278 4.61 -6.84 -18.48
CA TRP A 278 5.65 -6.30 -19.38
C TRP A 278 5.88 -7.20 -20.60
N VAL A 279 6.04 -8.52 -20.39
CA VAL A 279 6.19 -9.50 -21.49
C VAL A 279 4.96 -9.49 -22.42
N ARG A 280 3.76 -9.37 -21.84
CA ARG A 280 2.51 -9.28 -22.60
C ARG A 280 2.43 -8.01 -23.47
N GLN A 281 3.07 -6.92 -23.07
CA GLN A 281 3.11 -5.65 -23.83
C GLN A 281 4.13 -5.66 -24.97
N GLY A 282 5.17 -6.51 -24.90
CA GLY A 282 6.24 -6.57 -25.90
C GLY A 282 7.15 -5.33 -25.93
N ARG A 283 8.37 -5.47 -26.46
CA ARG A 283 9.21 -4.34 -26.86
C ARG A 283 8.83 -3.95 -28.29
N GLU A 284 8.77 -2.65 -28.59
CA GLU A 284 9.16 -2.21 -29.93
C GLU A 284 10.64 -2.56 -30.09
N SER A 285 10.94 -3.67 -30.75
CA SER A 285 12.31 -3.97 -31.14
C SER A 285 12.65 -3.10 -32.34
N ALA A 286 13.47 -2.07 -32.11
CA ALA A 286 14.58 -1.68 -32.98
C ALA A 286 14.32 -1.29 -34.45
N ASN A 287 13.08 -1.18 -34.93
CA ASN A 287 12.83 -0.76 -36.31
C ASN A 287 12.85 0.76 -36.52
N GLU A 288 12.64 1.59 -35.49
CA GLU A 288 12.81 3.05 -35.65
C GLU A 288 14.27 3.45 -35.84
N PHE A 289 15.22 2.71 -35.26
CA PHE A 289 16.65 2.94 -35.49
C PHE A 289 17.12 2.46 -36.86
N GLU A 290 16.54 1.40 -37.44
CA GLU A 290 16.82 0.99 -38.83
C GLU A 290 16.10 1.86 -39.86
N PHE A 291 14.86 2.29 -39.63
CA PHE A 291 14.15 3.21 -40.53
C PHE A 291 14.78 4.61 -40.56
N ALA A 292 15.37 5.07 -39.45
CA ALA A 292 16.13 6.32 -39.43
C ALA A 292 17.47 6.19 -40.19
N LYS A 293 18.10 5.01 -40.15
CA LYS A 293 19.36 4.74 -40.88
C LYS A 293 19.14 4.60 -42.38
N ALA A 294 18.06 3.94 -42.81
CA ALA A 294 17.70 3.77 -44.22
C ALA A 294 17.18 5.04 -44.92
N LYS A 295 16.98 6.14 -44.18
CA LYS A 295 16.66 7.47 -44.73
C LYS A 295 17.89 8.39 -44.81
N MET A 296 19.04 7.94 -44.31
CA MET A 296 20.31 8.67 -44.32
C MET A 296 21.36 8.04 -45.24
N ASP A 297 21.02 6.95 -45.92
CA ASP A 297 21.73 6.34 -47.05
C ASP A 297 20.89 6.52 -48.34
#